data_AF-A0A652KFQ5-F1
#
_entry.id   AF-A0A652KFQ5-F1
#
_cell.length_a   1.000
_cell.length_b   1.000
_cell.length_c   1.000
_cell.angle_alpha   90.00
_cell.angle_beta   90.00
_cell.angle_gamma   90.00
#
_symmetry.space_group_name_H-M   'P 1'
#
loop_
_entity.id
_entity.type
_entity.pdbx_description
1 polymer ?
#
loop_
_entity_poly.entity_id
_entity_poly.type
_entity_poly.pdbx_seq_one_letter_code
_entity_poly.pdbx_strand_id
1 'polypeptide(L)' 'MSDAHCIFFTVHSPERPPNPDVARVYARYFAGRQGRAVPDEAEEIIRPYPDGSGRYRVEAPTEAAT' A
#
# COMPACT_ATOMS: atom_id res chain seq x y z
N MET A 1 12.38 -3.74 19.50
CA MET A 1 12.02 -4.16 18.14
C MET A 1 10.73 -3.43 17.82
N SER A 2 10.74 -2.48 16.90
CA SER A 2 9.49 -1.83 16.45
C SER A 2 8.67 -2.91 15.74
N ASP A 3 7.45 -3.16 16.20
CA ASP A 3 6.50 -3.99 15.45
C ASP A 3 6.25 -3.26 14.12
N ALA A 4 6.90 -3.72 13.06
CA ALA A 4 6.70 -3.21 11.71
C ALA A 4 5.29 -3.64 11.29
N HIS A 5 4.35 -2.70 11.34
CA HIS A 5 2.98 -2.94 10.94
C HIS A 5 2.82 -2.59 9.46
N CYS A 6 2.14 -3.43 8.68
CA CYS A 6 1.83 -3.12 7.28
C CYS A 6 0.34 -2.94 7.08
N ILE A 7 -0.02 -2.11 6.10
CA ILE A 7 -1.36 -2.13 5.49
C ILE A 7 -1.32 -2.89 4.17
N PHE A 8 -2.44 -3.55 3.87
CA PHE A 8 -2.64 -4.27 2.63
C PHE A 8 -3.92 -3.77 1.97
N PHE A 9 -3.84 -3.46 0.68
CA PHE A 9 -5.02 -3.11 -0.11
C PHE A 9 -4.88 -3.59 -1.55
N THR A 10 -6.02 -3.74 -2.20
CA THR A 10 -6.09 -4.19 -3.59
C THR A 10 -6.38 -3.00 -4.49
N VAL A 11 -5.55 -2.83 -5.51
CA VAL A 11 -5.73 -1.80 -6.55
C VAL A 11 -6.19 -2.48 -7.84
N HIS A 12 -7.22 -1.90 -8.45
CA HIS A 12 -7.62 -2.19 -9.82
C HIS A 12 -7.32 -0.96 -10.67
N SER A 13 -6.31 -1.06 -11.53
CA SER A 13 -5.85 0.02 -12.41
C SER A 13 -5.91 -0.42 -13.87
N PRO A 14 -6.29 0.48 -14.79
CA PRO A 14 -6.15 0.23 -16.23
C PRO A 14 -4.66 0.13 -16.65
N GLU A 15 -3.75 0.79 -15.92
CA GLU A 15 -2.30 0.70 -16.10
C GLU A 15 -1.73 -0.49 -15.30
N ARG A 16 -0.84 -1.28 -15.93
CA ARG A 16 -0.33 -2.55 -15.39
C ARG A 16 1.21 -2.63 -15.52
N PRO A 17 1.98 -2.59 -14.39
CA PRO A 17 1.52 -2.42 -13.01
C PRO A 17 0.93 -1.03 -12.74
N PRO A 18 0.15 -0.86 -11.65
CA PRO A 18 -0.34 0.46 -11.23
C PRO A 18 0.80 1.44 -10.99
N ASN A 19 0.54 2.73 -11.26
CA ASN A 19 1.48 3.80 -10.95
C ASN A 19 1.78 3.84 -9.43
N PRO A 20 3.07 3.82 -9.02
CA PRO A 20 3.47 3.79 -7.62
C PRO A 20 3.04 5.03 -6.83
N ASP A 21 3.00 6.22 -7.43
CA ASP A 21 2.56 7.44 -6.75
C ASP A 21 1.08 7.34 -6.38
N VAL A 22 0.27 6.76 -7.27
CA VAL A 22 -1.16 6.50 -7.00
C VAL A 22 -1.30 5.48 -5.88
N ALA A 23 -0.49 4.41 -5.90
CA ALA A 23 -0.49 3.42 -4.83
C ALA A 23 -0.14 4.05 -3.47
N ARG A 24 0.86 4.93 -3.42
CA ARG A 24 1.28 5.66 -2.21
C ARG A 24 0.18 6.55 -1.64
N VAL A 25 -0.55 7.28 -2.49
CA VAL A 25 -1.70 8.10 -2.07
C VAL A 25 -2.76 7.24 -1.38
N TYR A 26 -3.12 6.10 -1.98
CA TYR A 26 -4.09 5.19 -1.38
C TYR A 26 -3.57 4.53 -0.10
N ALA A 27 -2.29 4.16 -0.05
CA ALA A 27 -1.66 3.62 1.15
C ALA A 27 -1.80 4.61 2.32
N ARG A 28 -1.42 5.88 2.13
CA ARG A 28 -1.57 6.93 3.14
C ARG A 28 -3.03 7.11 3.57
N TYR A 29 -3.95 7.12 2.61
CA TYR A 29 -5.39 7.22 2.89
C TYR A 29 -5.90 6.07 3.78
N PHE A 30 -5.58 4.82 3.45
CA PHE A 30 -6.02 3.65 4.23
C PHE A 30 -5.33 3.54 5.58
N ALA A 31 -4.04 3.90 5.67
CA ALA A 31 -3.30 3.96 6.94
C ALA A 31 -3.91 4.99 7.90
N GLY A 32 -4.21 6.20 7.40
CA GLY A 32 -4.81 7.27 8.22
C GLY A 32 -6.16 6.88 8.81
N ARG A 33 -6.98 6.12 8.07
CA ARG A 33 -8.25 5.58 8.57
C ARG A 33 -8.10 4.58 9.74
N GLN A 34 -6.89 4.05 9.95
CA GLN A 34 -6.56 3.14 11.03
C GLN A 34 -5.75 3.82 12.15
N GLY A 35 -5.61 5.15 12.13
CA GLY A 35 -4.77 5.88 13.09
C GLY A 35 -3.28 5.63 12.91
N ARG A 36 -2.87 5.29 11.67
CA ARG A 36 -1.48 4.98 11.30
C ARG A 36 -0.97 5.96 10.26
N ALA A 37 0.35 6.04 10.11
CA ALA A 37 1.03 6.79 9.06
C ALA A 37 1.87 5.85 8.19
N VAL A 38 2.04 6.21 6.91
CA VAL A 38 3.03 5.60 6.00
C VAL A 38 4.25 6.55 5.97
N PRO A 39 5.44 6.12 6.43
CA PRO A 39 6.65 6.94 6.38
C PRO A 39 6.98 7.43 4.96
N ASP A 40 7.62 8.59 4.84
CA ASP A 40 7.94 9.17 3.53
C ASP A 40 8.95 8.30 2.74
N GLU A 41 9.87 7.65 3.45
CA GLU A 41 10.86 6.70 2.93
C GLU A 41 10.34 5.26 2.78
N ALA A 42 9.07 4.99 3.10
CA ALA A 42 8.52 3.65 2.99
C ALA A 42 8.44 3.21 1.51
N GLU A 43 8.99 2.04 1.21
CA GLU A 43 8.85 1.42 -0.10
C GLU A 43 7.59 0.55 -0.15
N GLU A 44 6.68 0.86 -1.09
CA GLU A 44 5.51 0.04 -1.36
C GLU A 44 5.82 -1.14 -2.28
N ILE A 45 5.33 -2.31 -1.92
CA ILE A 45 5.48 -3.52 -2.74
C ILE A 45 4.17 -3.77 -3.49
N ILE A 46 4.21 -3.64 -4.82
CA ILE A 46 3.05 -3.84 -5.71
C ILE A 46 3.18 -5.21 -6.40
N ARG A 47 2.23 -6.13 -6.18
CA ARG A 47 2.25 -7.49 -6.73
C ARG A 47 0.95 -7.84 -7.46
N PRO A 48 0.99 -8.37 -8.69
CA PRO A 48 -0.21 -8.88 -9.34
C PRO A 48 -0.76 -10.10 -8.59
N TYR A 49 -2.09 -10.28 -8.61
CA TYR A 49 -2.72 -11.51 -8.18
C TYR A 49 -2.45 -12.65 -9.19
N PRO A 50 -2.28 -13.90 -8.74
CA PRO A 50 -1.98 -15.03 -9.62
C PRO A 50 -3.17 -15.49 -10.46
N ASP A 51 -4.37 -14.96 -10.21
CA ASP A 51 -5.63 -15.36 -10.83
C ASP A 51 -5.89 -14.72 -12.22
N GLY A 52 -4.95 -13.93 -12.75
CA GLY A 52 -5.09 -13.27 -14.04
C GLY A 52 -6.14 -12.14 -14.07
N SER A 53 -6.74 -11.79 -12.93
CA SER A 53 -7.79 -10.76 -12.84
C SER A 53 -7.31 -9.34 -13.16
N GLY A 54 -5.99 -9.13 -13.22
CA GLY A 54 -5.40 -7.80 -13.35
C GLY A 54 -5.48 -6.97 -12.06
N ARG A 55 -5.82 -7.60 -10.93
CA ARG A 55 -5.73 -6.99 -9.61
C ARG A 55 -4.30 -6.99 -9.12
N TYR A 56 -3.95 -5.97 -8.33
CA TYR A 56 -2.65 -5.86 -7.67
C TYR A 56 -2.85 -5.72 -6.17
N ARG A 57 -2.11 -6.49 -5.37
CA ARG A 57 -1.95 -6.29 -3.94
C ARG A 57 -0.84 -5.28 -3.71
N VAL A 58 -1.10 -4.28 -2.89
CA VAL A 58 -0.09 -3.35 -2.38
C VAL A 58 0.13 -3.64 -0.91
N GLU A 59 1.40 -3.64 -0.52
CA GLU A 59 1.87 -3.78 0.86
C GLU A 59 2.73 -2.56 1.20
N ALA A 60 2.34 -1.83 2.25
CA ALA A 60 3.02 -0.61 2.67
C ALA A 60 3.32 -0.65 4.18
N PRO A 61 4.58 -0.44 4.60
CA PRO A 61 4.95 -0.26 6.00
C PRO A 61 4.24 0.94 6.63
N THR A 62 3.90 0.81 7.91
CA THR A 62 3.20 1.83 8.70
C THR A 62 3.69 1.88 10.14
N GLU A 63 3.46 3.02 10.77
CA GLU A 63 3.70 3.27 12.19
C GLU A 63 2.47 3.90 12.85
N ALA A 64 2.46 3.92 14.19
CA ALA A 64 1.43 4.66 14.92
C ALA A 64 1.55 6.15 14.60
N ALA A 65 0.43 6.82 14.34
CA ALA A 65 0.45 8.26 14.20
C ALA A 65 0.90 8.91 15.53
N THR A 66 1.83 9.86 15.46
CA THR A 66 2.29 10.65 16.61
C THR A 66 1.26 11.70 17.00
#